data_AF-A0A1V0NH22-F1
#
_entry.id   AF-A0A1V0NH22-F1
#
_cell.length_a   1.000
_cell.length_b   1.000
_cell.length_c   1.000
_cell.angle_alpha   90.00
_cell.angle_beta   90.00
_cell.angle_gamma   90.00
#
_symmetry.space_group_name_H-M   'P 1'
#
loop_
_entity.id
_entity.type
_entity.pdbx_description
1 polymer ?
#
loop_
_entity_poly.entity_id
_entity_poly.type
_entity_poly.pdbx_seq_one_letter_code
_entity_poly.pdbx_strand_id
1 'polypeptide(L)'
;MPKENFNGVIAGGITFKEKDSEKTNSNSKGLSIQNKYAYVVALLMQQNKNTVAPDLKLNSVEPSQVNYRNVINANLQNPMAGYLNQMYVQAEVKGLSNSKLSYKANKEMLQMAPNSNFDYPVSIGDGNKLEAGKYRLSMTVYGQKNNDGKFTYVDSKGKEQKFDYQWKFTKDFTILGKTASKLNSKDVTVKKTPWYENWLIWLGLLLILLALFFLFFILWKRRKKEEEEQDLEKEKLKAQLEEMREQISKEDNSDETDV
;
A
#
# COMPACT_ATOMS: atom_id res chain seq x y z
N MET A 1 13.85 -39.32 -25.22
CA MET A 1 12.51 -39.59 -24.65
C MET A 1 12.68 -40.02 -23.19
N PRO A 2 11.75 -39.68 -22.28
CA PRO A 2 11.78 -40.16 -20.89
C PRO A 2 11.87 -41.69 -20.84
N LYS A 3 12.56 -42.23 -19.83
CA LYS A 3 12.70 -43.69 -19.66
C LYS A 3 11.39 -44.36 -19.22
N GLU A 4 10.55 -43.63 -18.51
CA GLU A 4 9.24 -44.10 -18.05
C GLU A 4 8.13 -43.67 -19.02
N ASN A 5 7.15 -44.53 -19.20
CA ASN A 5 5.97 -44.22 -19.99
C ASN A 5 5.05 -43.25 -19.25
N PHE A 6 4.49 -42.27 -19.96
CA PHE A 6 3.51 -41.34 -19.38
C PHE A 6 2.32 -41.08 -20.31
N ASN A 7 1.18 -40.73 -19.70
CA ASN A 7 -0.01 -40.29 -20.41
C ASN A 7 -0.13 -38.76 -20.34
N GLY A 8 -0.63 -38.14 -21.41
CA GLY A 8 -0.82 -36.70 -21.50
C GLY A 8 0.30 -35.97 -22.20
N VAL A 9 0.50 -34.70 -21.84
CA VAL A 9 1.40 -33.77 -22.51
C VAL A 9 2.39 -33.16 -21.52
N ILE A 10 3.67 -33.20 -21.89
CA ILE A 10 4.70 -32.36 -21.27
C ILE A 10 4.83 -31.12 -22.14
N ALA A 11 4.53 -29.96 -21.54
CA ALA A 11 4.61 -28.67 -22.19
C ALA A 11 5.84 -27.89 -21.70
N GLY A 12 6.58 -27.30 -22.63
CA GLY A 12 7.72 -26.43 -22.36
C GLY A 12 7.94 -25.43 -23.47
N GLY A 13 9.05 -24.70 -23.42
CA GLY A 13 9.43 -23.76 -24.47
C GLY A 13 10.90 -23.42 -24.44
N ILE A 14 11.44 -23.08 -25.62
CA ILE A 14 12.80 -22.54 -25.76
C ILE A 14 12.67 -21.05 -26.01
N THR A 15 13.23 -20.26 -25.10
CA THR A 15 13.26 -18.79 -25.22
C THR A 15 14.57 -18.36 -25.85
N PHE A 16 14.48 -17.65 -26.97
CA PHE A 16 15.61 -16.99 -27.60
C PHE A 16 15.55 -15.51 -27.27
N LYS A 17 16.68 -14.96 -26.82
CA LYS A 17 16.84 -13.54 -26.52
C LYS A 17 18.03 -13.02 -27.29
N GLU A 18 17.92 -11.80 -27.81
CA GLU A 18 19.06 -11.10 -28.39
C GLU A 18 20.20 -11.00 -27.35
N LYS A 19 21.43 -11.27 -27.79
CA LYS A 19 22.61 -11.14 -26.94
C LYS A 19 22.78 -9.67 -26.59
N ASP A 20 22.85 -9.35 -25.30
CA ASP A 20 23.09 -8.00 -24.84
C ASP A 20 24.46 -7.54 -25.40
N SER A 21 24.49 -6.53 -26.27
CA SER A 21 25.74 -5.92 -26.74
C SER A 21 26.38 -5.12 -25.61
N GLU A 22 27.64 -5.41 -25.27
CA GLU A 22 28.46 -4.66 -24.31
C GLU A 22 28.75 -3.25 -24.83
N LYS A 23 27.76 -2.34 -24.76
CA LYS A 23 28.03 -0.91 -24.86
C LYS A 23 28.19 -0.37 -23.44
N THR A 24 29.44 -0.22 -23.02
CA THR A 24 29.86 0.58 -21.87
C THR A 24 29.45 2.03 -22.11
N ASN A 25 28.24 2.40 -21.69
CA ASN A 25 27.84 3.80 -21.70
C ASN A 25 28.47 4.49 -20.50
N SER A 26 29.58 5.17 -20.78
CA SER A 26 30.22 6.18 -19.94
C SER A 26 29.22 7.21 -19.42
N ASN A 27 29.26 7.45 -18.10
CA ASN A 27 28.84 8.68 -17.39
C ASN A 27 27.90 9.62 -18.15
N SER A 28 26.61 9.30 -18.22
CA SER A 28 25.57 10.32 -18.45
C SER A 28 24.51 10.22 -17.35
N LYS A 29 24.25 11.35 -16.68
CA LYS A 29 23.14 11.54 -15.74
C LYS A 29 21.81 11.61 -16.51
N GLY A 30 21.46 10.56 -17.25
CA GLY A 30 20.22 10.47 -18.03
C GLY A 30 19.65 9.05 -17.98
N LEU A 31 18.32 8.94 -17.89
CA LEU A 31 17.64 7.65 -17.92
C LEU A 31 17.79 7.04 -19.33
N SER A 32 18.54 5.94 -19.46
CA SER A 32 18.66 5.21 -20.73
C SER A 32 17.70 4.02 -20.73
N ILE A 33 16.78 3.96 -21.70
CA ILE A 33 15.88 2.82 -21.90
C ILE A 33 16.51 1.88 -22.93
N GLN A 34 16.68 0.61 -22.55
CA GLN A 34 17.14 -0.45 -23.45
C GLN A 34 16.00 -1.42 -23.72
N ASN A 35 15.57 -1.50 -24.98
CA ASN A 35 14.58 -2.48 -25.42
C ASN A 35 15.27 -3.83 -25.61
N LYS A 36 14.71 -4.89 -25.01
CA LYS A 36 15.18 -6.26 -25.17
C LYS A 36 14.08 -7.08 -25.82
N TYR A 37 14.42 -7.77 -26.90
CA TYR A 37 13.49 -8.62 -27.62
C TYR A 37 13.79 -10.10 -27.33
N ALA A 38 12.74 -10.86 -27.10
CA ALA A 38 12.80 -12.31 -26.93
C ALA A 38 11.60 -12.95 -27.63
N TYR A 39 11.80 -14.14 -28.19
CA TYR A 39 10.73 -14.97 -28.72
C TYR A 39 10.81 -16.37 -28.13
N VAL A 40 9.66 -17.04 -28.02
CA VAL A 40 9.54 -18.38 -27.42
C VAL A 40 9.01 -19.36 -28.46
N VAL A 41 9.72 -20.47 -28.64
CA VAL A 41 9.25 -21.63 -29.41
C VAL A 41 8.67 -22.64 -28.44
N ALA A 42 7.37 -22.93 -28.54
CA ALA A 42 6.70 -23.90 -27.69
C ALA A 42 7.07 -25.34 -28.09
N LEU A 43 7.33 -26.19 -27.10
CA LEU A 43 7.60 -27.62 -27.27
C LEU A 43 6.53 -28.43 -26.53
N LEU A 44 5.82 -29.30 -27.26
CA LEU A 44 4.82 -30.22 -26.71
C LEU A 44 5.28 -31.65 -26.98
N MET A 45 5.40 -32.45 -25.93
CA MET A 45 5.78 -33.86 -26.03
C MET A 45 4.65 -34.75 -25.52
N GLN A 46 4.25 -35.71 -26.34
CA GLN A 46 3.31 -36.77 -25.98
C GLN A 46 3.90 -38.12 -26.43
N GLN A 47 3.72 -39.18 -25.63
CA GLN A 47 4.10 -40.54 -26.03
C GLN A 47 2.95 -41.33 -26.66
N ASN A 48 1.70 -40.94 -26.37
CA ASN A 48 0.49 -41.55 -26.89
C ASN A 48 -0.61 -40.50 -27.07
N LYS A 49 -1.77 -40.91 -27.59
CA LYS A 49 -2.93 -40.03 -27.83
C LYS A 49 -3.96 -40.08 -26.69
N ASN A 50 -3.61 -40.66 -25.54
CA ASN A 50 -4.55 -40.76 -24.43
C ASN A 50 -4.77 -39.37 -23.83
N THR A 51 -6.01 -38.90 -23.87
CA THR A 51 -6.39 -37.64 -23.24
C THR A 51 -6.40 -37.81 -21.73
N VAL A 52 -5.71 -36.90 -21.04
CA VAL A 52 -5.74 -36.81 -19.58
C VAL A 52 -6.71 -35.71 -19.18
N ALA A 53 -7.71 -36.06 -18.36
CA ALA A 53 -8.64 -35.08 -17.81
C ALA A 53 -7.88 -34.09 -16.91
N PRO A 54 -8.12 -32.77 -17.05
CA PRO A 54 -7.56 -31.79 -16.14
C PRO A 54 -8.19 -31.91 -14.75
N ASP A 55 -7.47 -31.47 -13.73
CA ASP A 55 -8.00 -31.24 -12.40
C ASP A 55 -7.61 -29.83 -11.95
N LEU A 56 -8.35 -29.24 -11.03
CA LEU A 56 -8.06 -27.90 -10.53
C LEU A 56 -8.12 -27.89 -9.01
N LYS A 57 -7.05 -27.37 -8.40
CA LYS A 57 -6.91 -27.24 -6.95
C LYS A 57 -6.65 -25.80 -6.56
N LEU A 58 -7.25 -25.37 -5.45
CA LEU A 58 -6.98 -24.08 -4.82
C LEU A 58 -5.97 -24.27 -3.68
N ASN A 59 -4.74 -23.79 -3.88
CA ASN A 59 -3.66 -23.95 -2.91
C ASN A 59 -3.74 -22.90 -1.80
N SER A 60 -3.66 -21.61 -2.16
CA SER A 60 -3.64 -20.49 -1.22
C SER A 60 -4.55 -19.36 -1.68
N VAL A 61 -4.95 -18.52 -0.72
CA VAL A 61 -5.63 -17.25 -0.97
C VAL A 61 -4.99 -16.21 -0.06
N GLU A 62 -4.36 -15.21 -0.65
CA GLU A 62 -3.57 -14.24 0.12
C GLU A 62 -3.55 -12.84 -0.52
N PRO A 63 -3.42 -11.78 0.30
CA PRO A 63 -3.27 -10.41 -0.21
C PRO A 63 -1.88 -10.23 -0.85
N SER A 64 -1.83 -9.63 -2.03
CA SER A 64 -0.60 -9.40 -2.78
C SER A 64 -0.72 -8.13 -3.65
N GLN A 65 0.21 -7.93 -4.57
CA GLN A 65 0.19 -6.83 -5.54
C GLN A 65 0.50 -7.31 -6.96
N VAL A 66 -0.22 -6.76 -7.94
CA VAL A 66 0.09 -6.87 -9.37
C VAL A 66 0.37 -5.47 -9.89
N ASN A 67 1.57 -5.23 -10.40
CA ASN A 67 2.00 -3.91 -10.87
C ASN A 67 1.76 -2.80 -9.83
N TYR A 68 2.11 -3.06 -8.57
CA TYR A 68 1.89 -2.14 -7.44
C TYR A 68 0.41 -1.77 -7.19
N ARG A 69 -0.54 -2.62 -7.60
CA ARG A 69 -1.96 -2.49 -7.25
C ARG A 69 -2.35 -3.65 -6.37
N ASN A 70 -3.02 -3.36 -5.28
CA ASN A 70 -3.45 -4.34 -4.30
C ASN A 70 -4.47 -5.30 -4.90
N VAL A 71 -4.25 -6.58 -4.66
CA VAL A 71 -5.10 -7.68 -5.12
C VAL A 71 -5.17 -8.75 -4.05
N ILE A 72 -6.11 -9.67 -4.21
CA ILE A 72 -6.18 -10.91 -3.43
C ILE A 72 -5.96 -12.05 -4.43
N ASN A 73 -4.81 -12.71 -4.33
CA ASN A 73 -4.44 -13.79 -5.24
C ASN A 73 -5.02 -15.11 -4.74
N ALA A 74 -5.72 -15.83 -5.63
CA ALA A 74 -6.08 -17.22 -5.44
C ALA A 74 -5.13 -18.09 -6.29
N ASN A 75 -4.28 -18.90 -5.65
CA ASN A 75 -3.35 -19.77 -6.36
C ASN A 75 -4.07 -21.03 -6.85
N LEU A 76 -4.22 -21.13 -8.17
CA LEU A 76 -4.85 -22.26 -8.84
C LEU A 76 -3.77 -23.18 -9.43
N GLN A 77 -3.95 -24.50 -9.25
CA GLN A 77 -3.02 -25.52 -9.76
C GLN A 77 -3.75 -26.58 -10.58
N ASN A 78 -3.20 -26.93 -11.73
CA ASN A 78 -3.55 -28.08 -12.53
C ASN A 78 -2.42 -29.11 -12.38
N PRO A 79 -2.56 -30.10 -11.48
CA PRO A 79 -1.53 -31.10 -11.25
C PRO A 79 -1.53 -32.20 -12.32
N MET A 80 -2.44 -32.16 -13.30
CA MET A 80 -2.59 -33.22 -14.29
C MET A 80 -1.77 -32.92 -15.54
N ALA A 81 -1.37 -33.99 -16.25
CA ALA A 81 -0.68 -33.92 -17.54
C ALA A 81 -1.62 -33.54 -18.72
N GLY A 82 -2.79 -32.96 -18.44
CA GLY A 82 -3.78 -32.54 -19.44
C GLY A 82 -3.96 -31.02 -19.43
N TYR A 83 -4.16 -30.41 -20.59
CA TYR A 83 -4.51 -28.99 -20.68
C TYR A 83 -5.92 -28.73 -20.16
N LEU A 84 -6.09 -27.60 -19.47
CA LEU A 84 -7.40 -27.03 -19.17
C LEU A 84 -7.63 -25.82 -20.08
N ASN A 85 -8.38 -26.04 -21.16
CA ASN A 85 -8.65 -25.00 -22.16
C ASN A 85 -9.98 -24.30 -21.91
N GLN A 86 -10.10 -23.07 -22.42
CA GLN A 86 -11.33 -22.28 -22.40
C GLN A 86 -11.91 -22.23 -20.99
N MET A 87 -11.09 -21.81 -20.03
CA MET A 87 -11.43 -21.71 -18.63
C MET A 87 -12.14 -20.38 -18.36
N TYR A 88 -13.24 -20.47 -17.62
CA TYR A 88 -14.08 -19.33 -17.23
C TYR A 88 -14.13 -19.29 -15.71
N VAL A 89 -13.62 -18.23 -15.13
CA VAL A 89 -13.47 -18.07 -13.68
C VAL A 89 -14.39 -16.96 -13.20
N GLN A 90 -15.21 -17.28 -12.20
CA GLN A 90 -15.98 -16.32 -11.42
C GLN A 90 -15.50 -16.37 -9.98
N ALA A 91 -14.95 -15.28 -9.48
CA ALA A 91 -14.48 -15.18 -8.10
C ALA A 91 -15.12 -13.99 -7.38
N GLU A 92 -15.52 -14.22 -6.13
CA GLU A 92 -15.97 -13.19 -5.19
C GLU A 92 -15.21 -13.35 -3.88
N VAL A 93 -14.64 -12.25 -3.38
CA VAL A 93 -14.10 -12.16 -2.03
C VAL A 93 -15.01 -11.28 -1.20
N LYS A 94 -15.54 -11.81 -0.09
CA LYS A 94 -16.42 -11.08 0.83
C LYS A 94 -15.79 -10.93 2.20
N GLY A 95 -15.88 -9.75 2.80
CA GLY A 95 -15.47 -9.51 4.17
C GLY A 95 -16.41 -10.22 5.15
N LEU A 96 -15.85 -11.04 6.03
CA LEU A 96 -16.57 -11.65 7.15
C LEU A 96 -16.55 -10.72 8.38
N SER A 97 -15.47 -9.97 8.57
CA SER A 97 -15.38 -8.95 9.63
C SER A 97 -16.09 -7.65 9.26
N ASN A 98 -16.09 -7.28 7.97
CA ASN A 98 -16.78 -6.12 7.43
C ASN A 98 -17.59 -6.55 6.19
N SER A 99 -18.89 -6.74 6.36
CA SER A 99 -19.78 -7.26 5.32
C SER A 99 -20.00 -6.30 4.14
N LYS A 100 -19.59 -5.04 4.27
CA LYS A 100 -19.63 -4.04 3.18
C LYS A 100 -18.54 -4.29 2.13
N LEU A 101 -17.49 -5.04 2.48
CA LEU A 101 -16.41 -5.37 1.55
C LEU A 101 -16.82 -6.56 0.67
N SER A 102 -16.91 -6.31 -0.63
CA SER A 102 -17.07 -7.34 -1.65
C SER A 102 -16.24 -6.96 -2.88
N TYR A 103 -15.42 -7.89 -3.35
CA TYR A 103 -14.58 -7.73 -4.52
C TYR A 103 -14.84 -8.87 -5.49
N LYS A 104 -14.99 -8.58 -6.77
CA LYS A 104 -15.32 -9.57 -7.79
C LYS A 104 -14.31 -9.54 -8.93
N ALA A 105 -14.00 -10.72 -9.45
CA ALA A 105 -13.16 -10.86 -10.63
C ALA A 105 -13.69 -12.00 -11.51
N ASN A 106 -14.09 -11.63 -12.73
CA ASN A 106 -14.54 -12.58 -13.74
C ASN A 106 -13.61 -12.49 -14.94
N LYS A 107 -13.13 -13.65 -15.41
CA LYS A 107 -12.37 -13.76 -16.65
C LYS A 107 -12.80 -14.97 -17.44
N GLU A 108 -12.85 -14.78 -18.75
CA GLU A 108 -13.25 -15.79 -19.71
C GLU A 108 -12.06 -16.18 -20.59
N MET A 109 -12.15 -17.33 -21.26
CA MET A 109 -11.17 -17.78 -22.27
C MET A 109 -9.74 -17.92 -21.75
N LEU A 110 -9.56 -18.24 -20.47
CA LEU A 110 -8.25 -18.57 -19.92
C LEU A 110 -7.81 -19.98 -20.37
N GLN A 111 -6.51 -20.25 -20.29
CA GLN A 111 -5.96 -21.57 -20.53
C GLN A 111 -4.91 -21.87 -19.46
N MET A 112 -4.88 -23.12 -19.01
CA MET A 112 -3.93 -23.58 -18.02
C MET A 112 -3.17 -24.81 -18.53
N ALA A 113 -1.86 -24.75 -18.41
CA ALA A 113 -0.95 -25.77 -18.91
C ALA A 113 -0.98 -27.04 -18.01
N PRO A 114 -0.55 -28.19 -18.53
CA PRO A 114 -0.28 -29.37 -17.72
C PRO A 114 0.74 -29.08 -16.61
N ASN A 115 0.57 -29.70 -15.45
CA ASN A 115 1.52 -29.59 -14.32
C ASN A 115 1.91 -28.15 -13.96
N SER A 116 0.94 -27.23 -14.00
CA SER A 116 1.19 -25.79 -13.81
C SER A 116 0.39 -25.23 -12.65
N ASN A 117 0.78 -24.03 -12.20
CA ASN A 117 -0.02 -23.19 -11.33
C ASN A 117 0.05 -21.75 -11.79
N PHE A 118 -0.89 -20.93 -11.34
CA PHE A 118 -0.82 -19.48 -11.48
C PHE A 118 -1.65 -18.80 -10.38
N ASP A 119 -1.36 -17.53 -10.15
CA ASP A 119 -2.15 -16.69 -9.25
C ASP A 119 -3.26 -16.00 -10.03
N TYR A 120 -4.52 -16.22 -9.63
CA TYR A 120 -5.67 -15.49 -10.14
C TYR A 120 -5.94 -14.25 -9.28
N PRO A 121 -5.65 -13.02 -9.76
CA PRO A 121 -5.81 -11.81 -8.96
C PRO A 121 -7.25 -11.34 -8.92
N VAL A 122 -7.81 -11.20 -7.72
CA VAL A 122 -9.05 -10.47 -7.47
C VAL A 122 -8.68 -9.04 -7.06
N SER A 123 -8.89 -8.09 -7.98
CA SER A 123 -8.62 -6.67 -7.71
C SER A 123 -9.56 -6.12 -6.64
N ILE A 124 -9.02 -5.29 -5.74
CA ILE A 124 -9.84 -4.56 -4.76
C ILE A 124 -10.32 -3.20 -5.30
N GLY A 125 -9.99 -2.85 -6.54
CA GLY A 125 -10.33 -1.58 -7.18
C GLY A 125 -9.29 -0.48 -6.92
N ASP A 126 -9.17 0.44 -7.88
CA ASP A 126 -8.22 1.54 -7.80
C ASP A 126 -8.58 2.52 -6.67
N GLY A 127 -7.58 2.90 -5.87
CA GLY A 127 -7.73 3.84 -4.76
C GLY A 127 -8.24 3.23 -3.46
N ASN A 128 -8.72 1.99 -3.50
CA ASN A 128 -9.20 1.29 -2.31
C ASN A 128 -8.03 0.75 -1.47
N LYS A 129 -8.18 0.83 -0.15
CA LYS A 129 -7.21 0.28 0.80
C LYS A 129 -7.61 -1.14 1.17
N LEU A 130 -6.64 -2.05 1.25
CA LEU A 130 -6.84 -3.33 1.91
C LEU A 130 -7.17 -3.08 3.38
N GLU A 131 -8.29 -3.62 3.85
CA GLU A 131 -8.68 -3.60 5.25
C GLU A 131 -8.24 -4.89 5.96
N ALA A 132 -7.77 -4.77 7.19
CA ALA A 132 -7.46 -5.92 8.02
C ALA A 132 -8.75 -6.63 8.45
N GLY A 133 -8.74 -7.96 8.48
CA GLY A 133 -9.91 -8.73 8.91
C GLY A 133 -10.01 -10.12 8.31
N LYS A 134 -11.11 -10.81 8.62
CA LYS A 134 -11.45 -12.11 8.06
C LYS A 134 -12.24 -11.95 6.77
N TYR A 135 -11.93 -12.79 5.78
CA TYR A 135 -12.54 -12.80 4.46
C TYR A 135 -12.86 -14.23 4.03
N ARG A 136 -13.78 -14.36 3.07
CA ARG A 136 -14.10 -15.61 2.38
C ARG A 136 -14.00 -15.41 0.88
N LEU A 137 -13.21 -16.24 0.22
CA LEU A 137 -13.26 -16.42 -1.23
C LEU A 137 -14.34 -17.45 -1.57
N SER A 138 -15.17 -17.14 -2.55
CA SER A 138 -16.07 -18.06 -3.25
C SER A 138 -15.72 -18.00 -4.74
N MET A 139 -15.40 -19.13 -5.35
CA MET A 139 -14.96 -19.20 -6.74
C MET A 139 -15.59 -20.38 -7.48
N THR A 140 -16.13 -20.12 -8.66
CA THR A 140 -16.60 -21.15 -9.59
C THR A 140 -15.77 -21.08 -10.86
N VAL A 141 -15.24 -22.22 -11.28
CA VAL A 141 -14.43 -22.34 -12.49
C VAL A 141 -15.08 -23.36 -13.42
N TYR A 142 -15.23 -23.00 -14.69
CA TYR A 142 -15.67 -23.90 -15.75
C TYR A 142 -14.51 -24.10 -16.72
N GLY A 143 -14.43 -25.27 -17.37
CA GLY A 143 -13.40 -25.50 -18.37
C GLY A 143 -13.71 -26.65 -19.32
N GLN A 144 -12.97 -26.68 -20.43
CA GLN A 144 -13.24 -27.50 -21.63
C GLN A 144 -14.64 -27.21 -22.17
N LYS A 145 -14.75 -26.14 -22.97
CA LYS A 145 -16.00 -25.77 -23.60
C LYS A 145 -16.40 -26.86 -24.60
N ASN A 146 -17.63 -27.35 -24.48
CA ASN A 146 -18.18 -28.41 -25.30
C ASN A 146 -19.69 -28.15 -25.49
N ASN A 147 -20.19 -28.27 -26.72
CA ASN A 147 -21.62 -28.08 -27.01
C ASN A 147 -22.52 -29.08 -26.28
N ASP A 148 -21.99 -30.26 -25.95
CA ASP A 148 -22.67 -31.31 -25.19
C ASP A 148 -22.23 -31.35 -23.71
N GLY A 149 -21.53 -30.30 -23.26
CA GLY A 149 -21.04 -30.18 -21.89
C GLY A 149 -22.18 -30.18 -20.86
N LYS A 150 -21.89 -30.73 -19.68
CA LYS A 150 -22.85 -30.92 -18.58
C LYS A 150 -23.13 -29.64 -17.79
N PHE A 151 -22.20 -28.68 -17.83
CA PHE A 151 -22.27 -27.47 -17.02
C PHE A 151 -22.49 -26.24 -17.91
N THR A 152 -23.51 -25.46 -17.57
CA THR A 152 -23.82 -24.21 -18.29
C THR A 152 -23.24 -23.00 -17.55
N TYR A 153 -22.70 -22.08 -18.32
CA TYR A 153 -22.30 -20.75 -17.88
C TYR A 153 -22.86 -19.72 -18.86
N VAL A 154 -23.38 -18.62 -18.32
CA VAL A 154 -23.87 -17.49 -19.11
C VAL A 154 -22.77 -16.44 -19.13
N ASP A 155 -22.26 -16.14 -20.33
CA ASP A 155 -21.21 -15.15 -20.49
C ASP A 155 -21.69 -13.72 -20.26
N SER A 156 -20.72 -12.80 -20.19
CA SER A 156 -20.97 -11.38 -20.01
C SER A 156 -21.91 -10.76 -21.06
N LYS A 157 -22.16 -11.44 -22.19
CA LYS A 157 -23.07 -11.03 -23.26
C LYS A 157 -24.43 -11.73 -23.19
N GLY A 158 -24.69 -12.51 -22.14
CA GLY A 158 -25.93 -13.26 -21.96
C GLY A 158 -26.02 -14.54 -22.79
N LYS A 159 -24.92 -15.00 -23.41
CA LYS A 159 -24.93 -16.20 -24.23
C LYS A 159 -24.56 -17.42 -23.39
N GLU A 160 -25.36 -18.47 -23.52
CA GLU A 160 -25.08 -19.75 -22.87
C GLU A 160 -23.91 -20.46 -23.54
N GLN A 161 -23.00 -20.95 -22.70
CA GLN A 161 -21.87 -21.79 -23.06
C GLN A 161 -21.90 -23.03 -22.18
N LYS A 162 -21.57 -24.19 -22.77
CA LYS A 162 -21.53 -25.47 -22.06
C LYS A 162 -20.10 -25.96 -21.90
N PHE A 163 -19.84 -26.66 -20.80
CA PHE A 163 -18.52 -27.11 -20.36
C PHE A 163 -18.57 -28.53 -19.82
N ASP A 164 -17.49 -29.28 -20.02
CA ASP A 164 -17.37 -30.64 -19.49
C ASP A 164 -17.07 -30.66 -17.99
N TYR A 165 -16.37 -29.64 -17.48
CA TYR A 165 -15.92 -29.58 -16.09
C TYR A 165 -16.37 -28.31 -15.38
N GLN A 166 -16.64 -28.47 -14.08
CA GLN A 166 -16.89 -27.38 -13.14
C GLN A 166 -16.19 -27.68 -11.81
N TRP A 167 -15.52 -26.69 -11.26
CA TRP A 167 -14.98 -26.70 -9.90
C TRP A 167 -15.56 -25.55 -9.09
N LYS A 168 -15.86 -25.82 -7.82
CA LYS A 168 -16.30 -24.81 -6.85
C LYS A 168 -15.36 -24.81 -5.67
N PHE A 169 -14.84 -23.65 -5.32
CA PHE A 169 -13.92 -23.45 -4.22
C PHE A 169 -14.47 -22.42 -3.25
N THR A 170 -14.31 -22.72 -1.96
CA THR A 170 -14.58 -21.78 -0.88
C THR A 170 -13.41 -21.82 0.09
N LYS A 171 -12.83 -20.66 0.43
CA LYS A 171 -11.70 -20.60 1.36
C LYS A 171 -11.75 -19.34 2.21
N ASP A 172 -11.68 -19.55 3.53
CA ASP A 172 -11.56 -18.46 4.51
C ASP A 172 -10.09 -18.11 4.71
N PHE A 173 -9.81 -16.82 4.84
CA PHE A 173 -8.47 -16.31 5.09
C PHE A 173 -8.52 -15.01 5.88
N THR A 174 -7.38 -14.62 6.45
CA THR A 174 -7.26 -13.42 7.28
C THR A 174 -6.19 -12.50 6.72
N ILE A 175 -6.52 -11.23 6.57
CA ILE A 175 -5.57 -10.18 6.23
C ILE A 175 -5.13 -9.52 7.54
N LEU A 176 -3.85 -9.67 7.90
CA LEU A 176 -3.26 -9.02 9.05
C LEU A 176 -3.09 -7.52 8.80
N GLY A 177 -3.30 -6.69 9.82
CA GLY A 177 -3.15 -5.23 9.70
C GLY A 177 -1.76 -4.80 9.24
N LYS A 178 -0.70 -5.48 9.71
CA LYS A 178 0.68 -5.23 9.26
C LYS A 178 0.85 -5.46 7.76
N THR A 179 0.27 -6.54 7.24
CA THR A 179 0.31 -6.89 5.81
C THR A 179 -0.49 -5.89 4.99
N ALA A 180 -1.72 -5.56 5.42
CA ALA A 180 -2.55 -4.56 4.77
C ALA A 180 -1.85 -3.20 4.67
N SER A 181 -1.32 -2.68 5.78
CA SER A 181 -0.59 -1.40 5.80
C SER A 181 0.66 -1.42 4.90
N LYS A 182 1.41 -2.53 4.87
CA LYS A 182 2.59 -2.69 4.02
C LYS A 182 2.26 -2.68 2.53
N LEU A 183 1.15 -3.30 2.13
CA LEU A 183 0.70 -3.32 0.74
C LEU A 183 0.10 -1.96 0.36
N ASN A 184 -0.76 -1.40 1.20
CA ASN A 184 -1.36 -0.06 1.00
C ASN A 184 -0.32 1.05 0.83
N SER A 185 0.82 1.01 1.52
CA SER A 185 1.86 2.04 1.40
C SER A 185 2.63 2.00 0.07
N LYS A 186 2.64 0.84 -0.58
CA LYS A 186 3.27 0.59 -1.89
C LYS A 186 2.30 0.75 -3.05
N ASP A 187 1.01 0.78 -2.78
CA ASP A 187 -0.01 0.87 -3.81
C ASP A 187 0.01 2.26 -4.47
N VAL A 188 0.16 2.29 -5.79
CA VAL A 188 0.27 3.53 -6.57
C VAL A 188 -1.05 4.28 -6.73
N THR A 189 -2.17 3.63 -6.46
CA THR A 189 -3.52 4.19 -6.59
C THR A 189 -4.06 4.68 -5.26
N VAL A 190 -3.60 4.12 -4.15
CA VAL A 190 -4.03 4.51 -2.81
C VAL A 190 -3.55 5.92 -2.49
N LYS A 191 -4.49 6.85 -2.34
CA LYS A 191 -4.17 8.21 -1.89
C LYS A 191 -3.58 8.16 -0.48
N LYS A 192 -2.37 8.68 -0.36
CA LYS A 192 -1.73 8.91 0.95
C LYS A 192 -2.47 10.05 1.62
N THR A 193 -2.97 9.80 2.82
CA THR A 193 -3.57 10.85 3.64
C THR A 193 -2.51 11.92 3.87
N PRO A 194 -2.76 13.18 3.50
CA PRO A 194 -1.80 14.24 3.72
C PRO A 194 -1.44 14.35 5.21
N TRP A 195 -0.18 14.63 5.52
CA TRP A 195 0.28 14.71 6.91
C TRP A 195 -0.53 15.73 7.73
N TYR A 196 -0.95 16.84 7.12
CA TYR A 196 -1.72 17.92 7.76
C TYR A 196 -3.16 17.53 8.12
N GLU A 197 -3.71 16.42 7.61
CA GLU A 197 -5.02 15.91 8.04
C GLU A 197 -4.95 15.16 9.38
N ASN A 198 -3.73 14.89 9.88
CA ASN A 198 -3.54 14.28 11.19
C ASN A 198 -3.71 15.33 12.30
N TRP A 199 -4.86 15.30 12.99
CA TRP A 199 -5.22 16.22 14.08
C TRP A 199 -4.17 16.31 15.21
N LEU A 200 -3.39 15.24 15.42
CA LEU A 200 -2.30 15.22 16.42
C LEU A 200 -1.21 16.25 16.13
N ILE A 201 -0.99 16.60 14.86
CA ILE A 201 -0.01 17.62 14.47
C ILE A 201 -0.51 19.00 14.89
N TRP A 202 -1.81 19.27 14.70
CA TRP A 202 -2.44 20.50 15.15
C TRP A 202 -2.47 20.61 16.68
N LEU A 203 -2.69 19.48 17.37
CA LEU A 203 -2.59 19.43 18.83
C LEU A 203 -1.16 19.75 19.31
N GLY A 204 -0.14 19.19 18.66
CA GLY A 204 1.26 19.50 18.96
C GLY A 204 1.62 20.97 18.72
N LEU A 205 1.18 21.54 17.60
CA LEU A 205 1.34 22.96 17.29
C LEU A 205 0.65 23.85 18.33
N LEU A 206 -0.56 23.49 18.75
CA LEU A 206 -1.30 24.22 19.78
C LEU A 206 -0.55 24.23 21.12
N LEU A 207 0.02 23.09 21.52
CA LEU A 207 0.82 22.98 22.75
C LEU A 207 2.08 23.84 22.69
N ILE A 208 2.78 23.87 21.55
CA ILE A 208 3.95 24.74 21.35
C ILE A 208 3.55 26.22 21.46
N LEU A 209 2.42 26.60 20.85
CA LEU A 209 1.94 27.98 20.85
C LEU A 209 1.53 28.43 22.26
N LEU A 210 0.88 27.54 23.04
CA LEU A 210 0.58 27.78 24.45
C LEU A 210 1.84 27.91 25.31
N ALA A 211 2.86 27.09 25.08
CA ALA A 211 4.13 27.19 25.79
C ALA A 211 4.85 28.52 25.51
N LEU A 212 4.86 28.96 24.24
CA LEU A 212 5.43 30.26 23.85
C LEU A 212 4.64 31.43 24.45
N PHE A 213 3.31 31.34 24.46
CA PHE A 213 2.46 32.36 25.10
C PHE A 213 2.74 32.46 26.61
N PHE A 214 2.88 31.32 27.28
CA PHE A 214 3.18 31.28 28.71
C PHE A 214 4.58 31.84 29.01
N LEU A 215 5.57 31.49 28.18
CA LEU A 215 6.94 32.02 28.28
C LEU A 215 6.94 33.54 28.08
N PHE A 216 6.24 34.04 27.06
CA PHE A 216 6.07 35.47 26.81
C PHE A 216 5.39 36.18 27.99
N PHE A 217 4.33 35.59 28.54
CA PHE A 217 3.62 36.14 29.69
C PHE A 217 4.52 36.24 30.94
N ILE A 218 5.35 35.21 31.20
CA ILE A 218 6.33 35.24 32.29
C ILE A 218 7.37 36.34 32.06
N LEU A 219 7.95 36.42 30.86
CA LEU A 219 8.95 37.44 30.52
C LEU A 219 8.37 38.86 30.61
N TRP A 220 7.14 39.06 30.15
CA TRP A 220 6.45 40.34 30.23
C TRP A 220 6.17 40.75 31.68
N LYS A 221 5.74 39.80 32.52
CA LYS A 221 5.53 40.06 33.96
C LYS A 221 6.85 40.36 34.69
N ARG A 222 7.96 39.73 34.29
CA ARG A 222 9.28 40.05 34.85
C ARG A 222 9.73 41.46 34.49
N ARG A 223 9.59 41.87 33.21
CA ARG A 223 9.94 43.23 32.77
C ARG A 223 9.18 44.32 33.53
N LYS A 224 7.88 44.15 33.78
CA LYS A 224 7.10 45.13 34.55
C LYS A 224 7.62 45.33 35.98
N LYS A 225 8.06 44.26 36.64
CA LYS A 225 8.65 44.36 37.98
C LYS A 225 9.99 45.10 37.97
N GLU A 226 10.81 44.84 36.96
CA GLU A 226 12.10 45.52 36.79
C GLU A 226 11.90 47.03 36.49
N GLU A 227 10.88 47.39 35.72
CA GLU A 227 10.51 48.80 35.47
C GLU A 227 10.01 49.49 36.75
N GLU A 228 9.13 48.85 37.54
CA GLU A 228 8.64 49.38 38.82
C GLU A 228 9.76 49.57 39.87
N GLU A 229 10.70 48.62 39.97
CA GLU A 229 11.86 48.73 40.88
C GLU A 229 12.81 49.87 40.48
N GLN A 230 13.08 50.04 39.18
CA GLN A 230 13.93 51.11 38.68
C GLN A 230 13.31 52.50 38.88
N ASP A 231 12.01 52.63 38.70
CA ASP A 231 11.33 53.91 38.90
C ASP A 231 11.28 54.29 40.38
N LEU A 232 11.08 53.32 41.28
CA LEU A 232 11.18 53.53 42.73
C LEU A 232 12.61 53.92 43.18
N GLU A 233 13.64 53.32 42.58
CA GLU A 233 15.04 53.65 42.87
C GLU A 233 15.41 55.06 42.38
N LYS A 234 14.94 55.46 41.19
CA LYS A 234 15.10 56.83 40.68
C LYS A 234 14.39 57.85 41.55
N GLU A 235 13.21 57.53 42.06
CA GLU A 235 12.45 58.43 42.94
C GLU A 235 13.16 58.63 44.29
N LYS A 236 13.68 57.55 44.88
CA LYS A 236 14.53 57.62 46.10
C LYS A 236 15.80 58.43 45.88
N LEU A 237 16.49 58.24 44.76
CA LEU A 237 17.71 58.99 44.45
C LEU A 237 17.43 60.48 44.27
N LYS A 238 16.30 60.84 43.64
CA LYS A 238 15.87 62.24 43.51
C LYS A 238 15.58 62.87 44.87
N ALA A 239 14.86 62.17 45.75
CA ALA A 239 14.58 62.64 47.10
C ALA A 239 15.88 62.86 47.91
N GLN A 240 16.84 61.95 47.84
CA GLN A 240 18.16 62.11 48.49
C GLN A 240 18.97 63.28 47.93
N LEU A 241 18.89 63.53 46.61
CA LEU A 241 19.54 64.69 45.99
C LEU A 241 18.89 66.01 46.40
N GLU A 242 17.57 66.05 46.59
CA GLU A 242 16.86 67.22 47.13
C GLU A 242 17.23 67.47 48.60
N GLU A 243 17.25 66.43 49.44
CA GLU A 243 17.69 66.55 50.84
C GLU A 243 19.15 67.04 50.96
N MET A 244 20.07 66.52 50.15
CA MET A 244 21.45 67.02 50.10
C MET A 244 21.52 68.49 49.65
N ARG A 245 20.71 68.89 48.67
CA ARG A 245 20.64 70.29 48.22
C ARG A 245 20.10 71.21 49.31
N GLU A 246 19.11 70.76 50.08
CA GLU A 246 18.60 71.52 51.23
C GLU A 246 19.61 71.59 52.38
N GLN A 247 20.41 70.56 52.60
CA GLN A 247 21.48 70.58 53.61
C GLN A 247 22.60 71.54 53.22
N ILE A 248 23.06 71.51 51.96
CA ILE A 248 24.08 72.44 51.45
C ILE A 248 23.58 73.89 51.51
N SER A 249 22.30 74.15 51.19
CA SER A 249 21.66 75.47 51.31
C SER A 249 21.57 76.00 52.75
N LYS A 250 21.49 75.10 53.74
CA LYS A 250 21.49 75.45 55.17
C LYS A 250 22.91 75.69 55.70
N GLU A 251 23.90 74.96 55.19
CA GLU A 251 25.32 75.12 55.56
C GLU A 251 25.87 76.47 55.04
N ASP A 252 25.51 76.86 53.81
CA ASP A 252 25.87 78.17 53.21
C ASP A 252 25.26 79.37 53.96
N ASN A 253 24.17 79.18 54.73
CA ASN A 253 23.55 80.23 55.56
C ASN A 253 24.08 80.28 57.00
N SER A 254 24.95 79.34 57.41
CA SER A 254 25.53 79.33 58.77
C SER A 254 26.93 79.96 58.88
N ASP A 255 27.60 80.21 57.74
CA ASP A 255 28.90 80.89 57.70
C ASP A 255 28.80 82.44 57.69
N GLU A 256 27.58 83.00 57.75
CA GLU A 256 27.34 84.45 57.76
C GLU A 256 27.07 85.03 59.17
N THR A 257 27.20 84.24 60.24
CA THR A 257 27.08 84.70 61.64
C THR A 257 28.23 84.21 62.52
N ASP A 258 29.44 84.74 62.29
CA ASP A 258 30.47 84.87 63.34
C ASP A 258 31.30 86.14 63.04
N VAL A 259 30.94 87.23 63.75
CA VAL A 259 31.77 88.44 63.99
C VAL A 259 31.80 88.66 65.49
#